data_AF-F6B696-F1
#
_entry.id   AF-F6B696-F1
#
_cell.length_a   1.000
_cell.length_b   1.000
_cell.length_c   1.000
_cell.angle_alpha   90.00
_cell.angle_beta   90.00
_cell.angle_gamma   90.00
#
_symmetry.space_group_name_H-M   'P 1'
#
loop_
_entity.id
_entity.type
_entity.pdbx_description
1 polymer ?
#
loop_
_entity_poly.entity_id
_entity_poly.type
_entity_poly.pdbx_seq_one_letter_code
_entity_poly.pdbx_strand_id
1 'polypeptide(L)'
;MLSKVVTVTLNPALDKTVTVPRLEVGGLNRVEQIRFDPGGKGVNVAKVLKKFSIDVIATGFIGSSQGGVIQKSLKDLGITTGFVEVQGATRTNLKIVDNNTKVTTEINEPGFAVLAEDLAKFRDKLSYFLQDASCLVLGGSLPRGVPEDIYQDYITMAGEKNVKTILDADGMALTEGIKARPFAVKPNIHELERLVGRSLATEKDIVAAGQELIHQGIMVVVISMGSKGAIVLDKEEAYYVKPFPITPQSTVGAGDSMVAAMTYAFLKNKPLAEVARWATAAGTVTASKAGTEVCSLTEVERLLNEVQVIRINFNNSKI
;
A
#
# COMPACT_ATOMS: atom_id res chain seq x y z
N MET A 1 7.46 24.02 3.69
CA MET A 1 6.77 23.34 4.81
C MET A 1 6.89 21.84 4.59
N LEU A 2 7.21 21.04 5.60
CA LEU A 2 7.10 19.58 5.49
C LEU A 2 5.61 19.24 5.41
N SER A 3 5.19 18.66 4.29
CA SER A 3 3.80 18.32 4.01
C SER A 3 3.36 17.10 4.83
N LYS A 4 2.33 17.26 5.65
CA LYS A 4 1.74 16.20 6.48
C LYS A 4 1.00 15.19 5.61
N VAL A 5 1.18 13.90 5.89
CA VAL A 5 0.49 12.79 5.22
C VAL A 5 -0.40 12.05 6.23
N VAL A 6 -1.62 11.71 5.82
CA VAL A 6 -2.49 10.82 6.58
C VAL A 6 -2.51 9.46 5.88
N THR A 7 -2.24 8.37 6.59
CA THR A 7 -2.40 7.02 6.06
C THR A 7 -3.53 6.31 6.79
N VAL A 8 -4.40 5.64 6.02
CA VAL A 8 -5.57 4.93 6.55
C VAL A 8 -5.40 3.44 6.36
N THR A 9 -5.57 2.69 7.44
CA THR A 9 -5.65 1.23 7.43
C THR A 9 -6.92 0.78 8.14
N LEU A 10 -7.97 0.43 7.38
CA LEU A 10 -9.26 0.07 7.97
C LEU A 10 -9.26 -1.32 8.59
N ASN A 11 -8.44 -2.25 8.09
CA ASN A 11 -8.31 -3.61 8.62
C ASN A 11 -6.83 -3.97 8.87
N PRO A 12 -6.18 -3.34 9.87
CA PRO A 12 -4.80 -3.64 10.20
C PRO A 12 -4.66 -5.06 10.74
N ALA A 13 -3.43 -5.57 10.75
CA ALA A 13 -3.13 -6.91 11.21
C ALA A 13 -1.87 -6.94 12.07
N LEU A 14 -1.77 -7.94 12.93
CA LEU A 14 -0.48 -8.38 13.47
C LEU A 14 0.03 -9.50 12.58
N ASP A 15 1.10 -9.24 11.83
CA ASP A 15 1.74 -10.25 11.00
C ASP A 15 2.61 -11.12 11.92
N LYS A 16 2.19 -12.37 12.12
CA LYS A 16 2.88 -13.37 12.95
C LYS A 16 3.65 -14.31 12.03
N THR A 17 4.96 -14.16 11.97
CA THR A 17 5.82 -15.10 11.24
C THR A 17 6.37 -16.15 12.19
N VAL A 18 6.17 -17.43 11.87
CA VAL A 18 6.76 -18.57 12.59
C VAL A 18 7.63 -19.38 11.65
N THR A 19 8.80 -19.78 12.11
CA THR A 19 9.69 -20.67 11.37
C THR A 19 9.64 -22.06 11.98
N VAL A 20 9.42 -23.09 11.15
CA VAL A 20 9.42 -24.49 11.55
C VAL A 20 10.46 -25.26 10.74
N PRO A 21 11.10 -26.30 11.28
CA PRO A 21 12.10 -27.07 10.55
C PRO A 21 11.52 -27.69 9.27
N ARG A 22 10.30 -28.23 9.39
CA ARG A 22 9.45 -28.77 8.33
C ARG A 22 8.00 -28.64 8.78
N LEU A 23 7.12 -28.19 7.89
CA LEU A 23 5.69 -28.13 8.16
C LEU A 23 5.06 -29.52 7.97
N GLU A 24 4.52 -30.08 9.04
CA GLU A 24 3.81 -31.36 9.03
C GLU A 24 2.31 -31.15 9.14
N VAL A 25 1.60 -31.31 8.02
CA VAL A 25 0.13 -31.22 7.99
C VAL A 25 -0.47 -32.41 8.76
N GLY A 26 -1.36 -32.12 9.71
CA GLY A 26 -1.97 -33.12 10.59
C GLY A 26 -1.06 -33.56 11.76
N GLY A 27 0.17 -33.03 11.85
CA GLY A 27 1.15 -33.34 12.90
C GLY A 27 1.40 -32.21 13.89
N LEU A 28 2.19 -32.50 14.94
CA LEU A 28 2.64 -31.49 15.91
C LEU A 28 3.84 -30.73 15.35
N ASN A 29 3.68 -29.43 15.15
CA ASN A 29 4.76 -28.56 14.68
C ASN A 29 5.31 -27.73 15.85
N ARG A 30 6.63 -27.77 16.06
CA ARG A 30 7.32 -26.93 17.05
C ARG A 30 8.03 -25.78 16.34
N VAL A 31 7.74 -24.57 16.78
CA VAL A 31 8.30 -23.33 16.20
C VAL A 31 9.71 -23.13 16.72
N GLU A 32 10.66 -22.88 15.81
CA GLU A 32 12.05 -22.52 16.14
C GLU A 32 12.19 -21.02 16.41
N GLN A 33 11.47 -20.20 15.64
CA GLN A 33 11.55 -18.74 15.69
C GLN A 33 10.17 -18.11 15.50
N ILE A 34 9.92 -17.03 16.24
CA ILE A 34 8.67 -16.27 16.16
C ILE A 34 8.98 -14.78 16.03
N ARG A 35 8.24 -14.10 15.15
CA ARG A 35 8.29 -12.65 14.98
C ARG A 35 6.87 -12.09 14.85
N PHE A 36 6.64 -10.95 15.47
CA PHE A 36 5.40 -10.18 15.34
C PHE A 36 5.71 -8.82 14.76
N ASP A 37 4.99 -8.45 13.71
CA ASP A 37 5.16 -7.17 13.04
C ASP A 37 3.79 -6.46 12.91
N PRO A 38 3.70 -5.15 13.20
CA PRO A 38 2.49 -4.39 12.91
C PRO A 38 2.34 -4.25 11.39
N GLY A 39 1.25 -4.82 10.88
CA GLY A 39 0.96 -4.96 9.45
C GLY A 39 -0.29 -4.20 9.01
N GLY A 40 -0.47 -4.18 7.70
CA GLY A 40 -1.51 -3.43 7.00
C GLY A 40 -0.91 -2.39 6.07
N LYS A 41 -1.52 -2.20 4.90
CA LYS A 41 -0.94 -1.37 3.82
C LYS A 41 -0.61 0.05 4.27
N GLY A 42 -1.58 0.78 4.85
CA GLY A 42 -1.35 2.14 5.34
C GLY A 42 -0.37 2.24 6.52
N VAL A 43 -0.27 1.19 7.36
CA VAL A 43 0.73 1.06 8.42
C VAL A 43 2.13 0.94 7.82
N ASN A 44 2.30 0.09 6.81
CA ASN A 44 3.57 -0.07 6.09
C ASN A 44 3.98 1.21 5.36
N VAL A 45 3.04 1.90 4.71
CA VAL A 45 3.28 3.21 4.09
C VAL A 45 3.76 4.22 5.14
N ALA A 46 3.12 4.29 6.31
CA ALA A 46 3.53 5.20 7.37
C ALA A 46 4.95 4.93 7.88
N LYS A 47 5.33 3.65 8.04
CA LYS A 47 6.70 3.26 8.43
C LYS A 47 7.74 3.76 7.44
N VAL A 48 7.49 3.63 6.14
CA VAL A 48 8.41 4.12 5.09
C VAL A 48 8.46 5.64 5.08
N LEU A 49 7.31 6.32 5.08
CA LEU A 49 7.24 7.79 5.08
C LEU A 49 7.97 8.40 6.29
N LYS A 50 7.85 7.76 7.46
CA LYS A 50 8.60 8.18 8.64
C LYS A 50 10.11 8.05 8.45
N LYS A 51 10.58 6.95 7.87
CA LYS A 51 12.01 6.78 7.49
C LYS A 51 12.47 7.77 6.42
N PHE A 52 11.54 8.36 5.67
CA PHE A 52 11.80 9.42 4.68
C PHE A 52 11.64 10.83 5.29
N SER A 53 11.55 10.91 6.62
CA SER A 53 11.39 12.16 7.37
C SER A 53 10.15 12.98 6.97
N ILE A 54 9.09 12.29 6.53
CA ILE A 54 7.77 12.89 6.29
C ILE A 54 6.97 12.84 7.60
N ASP A 55 6.28 13.95 7.91
CA ASP A 55 5.32 14.00 9.01
C ASP A 55 4.08 13.18 8.63
N VAL A 56 3.77 12.16 9.42
CA VAL A 56 2.75 11.17 9.08
C VAL A 56 1.87 10.84 10.28
N ILE A 57 0.56 10.82 10.03
CA ILE A 57 -0.46 10.33 10.95
C ILE A 57 -0.99 9.00 10.42
N ALA A 58 -0.76 7.92 11.16
CA ALA A 58 -1.36 6.62 10.88
C ALA A 58 -2.70 6.48 11.61
N THR A 59 -3.77 6.20 10.88
CA THR A 59 -5.13 6.09 11.42
C THR A 59 -5.91 4.94 10.77
N GLY A 60 -7.12 4.69 11.27
CA GLY A 60 -7.98 3.57 10.89
C GLY A 60 -8.70 3.00 12.11
N PHE A 61 -8.96 1.70 12.08
CA PHE A 61 -9.55 0.97 13.20
C PHE A 61 -8.55 0.05 13.88
N ILE A 62 -8.71 -0.19 15.18
CA ILE A 62 -7.99 -1.22 15.92
C ILE A 62 -8.95 -1.95 16.88
N GLY A 63 -8.80 -3.27 17.04
CA GLY A 63 -9.62 -4.03 17.99
C GLY A 63 -9.11 -3.89 19.43
N SER A 64 -10.02 -3.85 20.40
CA SER A 64 -9.70 -3.63 21.83
C SER A 64 -8.73 -4.64 22.45
N SER A 65 -8.69 -5.90 22.00
CA SER A 65 -7.86 -6.94 22.62
C SER A 65 -6.38 -6.94 22.21
N GLN A 66 -6.06 -6.52 20.98
CA GLN A 66 -4.70 -6.59 20.40
C GLN A 66 -4.25 -5.29 19.71
N GLY A 67 -5.17 -4.33 19.52
CA GLY A 67 -4.93 -3.07 18.85
C GLY A 67 -3.84 -2.19 19.48
N GLY A 68 -3.75 -2.23 20.81
CA GLY A 68 -2.74 -1.48 21.56
C GLY A 68 -1.31 -1.82 21.18
N VAL A 69 -1.04 -3.05 20.71
CA VAL A 69 0.30 -3.47 20.25
C VAL A 69 0.71 -2.68 19.00
N ILE A 70 -0.17 -2.61 17.99
CA ILE A 70 0.09 -1.85 16.76
C ILE A 70 0.32 -0.38 17.09
N GLN A 71 -0.54 0.20 17.93
CA GLN A 71 -0.42 1.60 18.29
C GLN A 71 0.88 1.89 19.03
N LYS A 72 1.28 1.02 19.97
CA LYS A 72 2.53 1.15 20.70
C LYS A 72 3.74 1.04 19.76
N SER A 73 3.79 0.02 18.90
CA SER A 73 4.89 -0.15 17.94
C SER A 73 5.06 1.05 17.01
N LEU A 74 3.96 1.66 16.56
CA LEU A 74 4.03 2.87 15.73
C LEU A 74 4.55 4.07 16.53
N LYS A 75 4.10 4.25 17.79
CA LYS A 75 4.62 5.31 18.67
C LYS A 75 6.11 5.15 18.96
N ASP A 76 6.58 3.92 19.17
CA ASP A 76 8.01 3.61 19.40
C ASP A 76 8.87 3.96 18.18
N LEU A 77 8.28 3.93 16.97
CA LEU A 77 8.90 4.42 15.72
C LEU A 77 8.76 5.94 15.51
N GLY A 78 8.19 6.66 16.48
CA GLY A 78 7.91 8.10 16.40
C GLY A 78 6.81 8.48 15.42
N ILE A 79 5.90 7.55 15.10
CA ILE A 79 4.75 7.80 14.21
C ILE A 79 3.55 8.24 15.04
N THR A 80 2.95 9.37 14.64
CA THR A 80 1.71 9.86 15.23
C THR A 80 0.57 8.90 14.87
N THR A 81 -0.25 8.52 15.86
CA THR A 81 -1.35 7.58 15.65
C THR A 81 -2.69 8.21 16.02
N GLY A 82 -3.73 7.84 15.28
CA GLY A 82 -5.08 8.36 15.47
C GLY A 82 -6.17 7.31 15.26
N PHE A 83 -5.97 6.07 15.69
CA PHE A 83 -6.94 5.00 15.48
C PHE A 83 -8.25 5.20 16.25
N VAL A 84 -9.34 4.63 15.75
CA VAL A 84 -10.61 4.43 16.47
C VAL A 84 -10.62 2.99 16.97
N GLU A 85 -10.83 2.81 18.27
CA GLU A 85 -10.97 1.48 18.85
C GLU A 85 -12.36 0.92 18.58
N VAL A 86 -12.43 -0.35 18.17
CA VAL A 86 -13.67 -1.08 17.91
C VAL A 86 -13.71 -2.37 18.72
N GLN A 87 -14.91 -2.89 18.94
CA GLN A 87 -15.09 -4.17 19.62
C GLN A 87 -14.51 -5.34 18.82
N GLY A 88 -13.90 -6.29 19.52
CA GLY A 88 -13.29 -7.47 18.94
C GLY A 88 -11.76 -7.41 18.85
N ALA A 89 -11.19 -8.31 18.06
CA ALA A 89 -9.74 -8.46 17.94
C ALA A 89 -9.24 -7.94 16.59
N THR A 90 -8.14 -7.20 16.62
CA THR A 90 -7.31 -7.01 15.42
C THR A 90 -6.86 -8.39 14.93
N ARG A 91 -6.99 -8.65 13.64
CA ARG A 91 -6.63 -9.96 13.05
C ARG A 91 -5.14 -10.25 13.16
N THR A 92 -4.83 -11.54 13.22
CA THR A 92 -3.48 -12.07 13.00
C THR A 92 -3.36 -12.62 11.58
N ASN A 93 -2.31 -12.24 10.87
CA ASN A 93 -1.90 -12.92 9.64
C ASN A 93 -0.74 -13.86 9.98
N LEU A 94 -0.99 -15.16 10.01
CA LEU A 94 0.02 -16.17 10.32
C LEU A 94 0.77 -16.56 9.05
N LYS A 95 2.09 -16.38 9.06
CA LYS A 95 3.01 -16.86 8.03
C LYS A 95 3.86 -17.98 8.60
N ILE A 96 3.75 -19.18 8.04
CA ILE A 96 4.53 -20.35 8.44
C ILE A 96 5.63 -20.56 7.41
N VAL A 97 6.87 -20.29 7.78
CA VAL A 97 8.06 -20.51 6.95
C VAL A 97 8.58 -21.91 7.22
N ASP A 98 8.51 -22.77 6.22
CA ASP A 98 9.10 -24.11 6.25
C ASP A 98 10.59 -24.02 5.87
N ASN A 99 11.47 -24.31 6.83
CA ASN A 99 12.91 -24.20 6.62
C ASN A 99 13.48 -25.29 5.69
N ASN A 100 12.80 -26.42 5.53
CA ASN A 100 13.19 -27.50 4.63
C ASN A 100 12.89 -27.12 3.17
N THR A 101 11.67 -26.67 2.90
CA THR A 101 11.22 -26.40 1.52
C THR A 101 11.44 -24.96 1.08
N LYS A 102 11.68 -24.04 2.02
CA LYS A 102 11.70 -22.58 1.82
C LYS A 102 10.39 -22.01 1.29
N VAL A 103 9.29 -22.76 1.44
CA VAL A 103 7.94 -22.33 1.09
C VAL A 103 7.29 -21.66 2.30
N THR A 104 6.49 -20.61 2.06
CA THR A 104 5.70 -19.94 3.10
C THR A 104 4.22 -20.26 2.90
N THR A 105 3.55 -20.68 3.98
CA THR A 105 2.08 -20.84 4.02
C THR A 105 1.46 -19.68 4.79
N GLU A 106 0.38 -19.09 4.27
CA GLU A 106 -0.31 -17.94 4.90
C GLU A 106 -1.71 -18.33 5.36
N ILE A 107 -2.06 -17.96 6.59
CA ILE A 107 -3.39 -18.16 7.21
C ILE A 107 -3.83 -16.82 7.79
N ASN A 108 -4.87 -16.22 7.21
CA ASN A 108 -5.34 -14.89 7.57
C ASN A 108 -6.68 -14.94 8.29
N GLU A 109 -6.77 -14.29 9.44
CA GLU A 109 -8.03 -14.11 10.15
C GLU A 109 -8.86 -12.96 9.52
N PRO A 110 -10.21 -13.02 9.60
CA PRO A 110 -11.08 -12.00 9.01
C PRO A 110 -11.02 -10.64 9.72
N GLY A 111 -10.65 -10.62 11.00
CA GLY A 111 -10.61 -9.42 11.83
C GLY A 111 -11.94 -9.10 12.51
N PHE A 112 -12.06 -7.86 12.98
CA PHE A 112 -13.24 -7.33 13.64
C PHE A 112 -14.34 -6.92 12.65
N ALA A 113 -15.54 -6.69 13.19
CA ALA A 113 -16.62 -6.01 12.48
C ALA A 113 -16.67 -4.55 12.96
N VAL A 114 -17.00 -3.64 12.05
CA VAL A 114 -17.13 -2.20 12.34
C VAL A 114 -18.61 -1.83 12.35
N LEU A 115 -19.04 -1.13 13.39
CA LEU A 115 -20.40 -0.62 13.51
C LEU A 115 -20.54 0.76 12.84
N ALA A 116 -21.77 1.13 12.47
CA ALA A 116 -22.07 2.42 11.86
C ALA A 116 -21.63 3.61 12.73
N GLU A 117 -21.75 3.49 14.05
CA GLU A 117 -21.27 4.52 14.98
C GLU A 117 -19.75 4.69 14.96
N ASP A 118 -18.99 3.61 14.78
CA ASP A 118 -17.53 3.66 14.73
C ASP A 118 -17.06 4.22 13.38
N LEU A 119 -17.79 3.92 12.29
CA LEU A 119 -17.61 4.57 11.00
C LEU A 119 -17.81 6.09 11.10
N ALA A 120 -18.88 6.54 11.76
CA ALA A 120 -19.13 7.97 11.96
C ALA A 120 -18.01 8.64 12.78
N LYS A 121 -17.61 8.04 13.92
CA LYS A 121 -16.48 8.51 14.73
C LYS A 121 -15.19 8.61 13.92
N PHE A 122 -14.93 7.62 13.07
CA PHE A 122 -13.74 7.62 12.22
C PHE A 122 -13.82 8.68 11.11
N ARG A 123 -14.98 8.88 10.50
CA ARG A 123 -15.20 9.94 9.49
C ARG A 123 -14.90 11.33 10.06
N ASP A 124 -15.40 11.63 11.25
CA ASP A 124 -15.17 12.92 11.91
C ASP A 124 -13.68 13.12 12.22
N LYS A 125 -13.02 12.08 12.74
CA LYS A 125 -11.59 12.11 13.03
C LYS A 125 -10.75 12.27 11.76
N LEU A 126 -11.09 11.57 10.67
CA LEU A 126 -10.41 11.70 9.39
C LEU A 126 -10.59 13.11 8.83
N SER A 127 -11.81 13.67 8.87
CA SER A 127 -12.09 15.05 8.44
C SER A 127 -11.24 16.07 9.19
N TYR A 128 -11.04 15.87 10.50
CA TYR A 128 -10.15 16.71 11.31
C TYR A 128 -8.69 16.60 10.85
N PHE A 129 -8.15 15.39 10.69
CA PHE A 129 -6.77 15.20 10.25
C PHE A 129 -6.48 15.76 8.84
N LEU A 130 -7.50 15.78 7.97
CA LEU A 130 -7.36 16.32 6.62
C LEU A 130 -7.27 17.84 6.55
N GLN A 131 -7.55 18.59 7.63
CA GLN A 131 -7.46 20.06 7.62
C GLN A 131 -6.04 20.58 7.32
N ASP A 132 -5.01 19.86 7.78
CA ASP A 132 -3.60 20.23 7.60
C ASP A 132 -2.83 19.24 6.70
N ALA A 133 -3.53 18.31 6.05
CA ALA A 133 -2.89 17.27 5.26
C ALA A 133 -2.58 17.77 3.83
N SER A 134 -1.48 17.31 3.25
CA SER A 134 -1.22 17.50 1.81
C SER A 134 -1.54 16.24 1.00
N CYS A 135 -1.53 15.07 1.65
CA CYS A 135 -1.82 13.80 1.01
C CYS A 135 -2.56 12.85 1.96
N LEU A 136 -3.52 12.11 1.41
CA LEU A 136 -4.22 11.00 2.05
C LEU A 136 -3.88 9.71 1.29
N VAL A 137 -3.32 8.73 1.98
CA VAL A 137 -3.09 7.39 1.44
C VAL A 137 -4.12 6.44 2.01
N LEU A 138 -4.91 5.85 1.12
CA LEU A 138 -5.93 4.84 1.43
C LEU A 138 -5.44 3.50 0.91
N GLY A 139 -5.44 2.47 1.76
CA GLY A 139 -5.14 1.14 1.26
C GLY A 139 -5.42 -0.01 2.22
N GLY A 140 -5.45 -1.20 1.62
CA GLY A 140 -5.72 -2.46 2.29
C GLY A 140 -7.17 -2.91 2.14
N SER A 141 -7.46 -4.07 2.74
CA SER A 141 -8.79 -4.68 2.72
C SER A 141 -9.75 -3.98 3.68
N LEU A 142 -11.04 -4.03 3.37
CA LEU A 142 -12.10 -3.56 4.26
C LEU A 142 -12.41 -4.62 5.34
N PRO A 143 -12.63 -4.24 6.60
CA PRO A 143 -13.15 -5.15 7.62
C PRO A 143 -14.66 -5.37 7.42
N ARG A 144 -15.23 -6.38 8.10
CA ARG A 144 -16.66 -6.67 7.99
C ARG A 144 -17.50 -5.48 8.49
N GLY A 145 -18.64 -5.22 7.86
CA GLY A 145 -19.54 -4.12 8.22
C GLY A 145 -19.16 -2.76 7.63
N VAL A 146 -18.03 -2.66 6.93
CA VAL A 146 -17.64 -1.44 6.20
C VAL A 146 -18.19 -1.50 4.77
N PRO A 147 -18.91 -0.46 4.29
CA PRO A 147 -19.38 -0.37 2.91
C PRO A 147 -18.24 -0.43 1.89
N GLU A 148 -18.50 -1.04 0.73
CA GLU A 148 -17.48 -1.21 -0.33
C GLU A 148 -17.05 0.12 -0.96
N ASP A 149 -17.93 1.13 -0.92
CA ASP A 149 -17.72 2.49 -1.42
C ASP A 149 -17.05 3.44 -0.41
N ILE A 150 -16.66 2.95 0.77
CA ILE A 150 -16.12 3.81 1.84
C ILE A 150 -14.91 4.66 1.40
N TYR A 151 -14.08 4.14 0.48
CA TYR A 151 -12.95 4.90 -0.04
C TYR A 151 -13.39 6.00 -1.02
N GLN A 152 -14.50 5.83 -1.74
CA GLN A 152 -15.09 6.88 -2.57
C GLN A 152 -15.46 8.10 -1.69
N ASP A 153 -16.08 7.84 -0.54
CA ASP A 153 -16.43 8.84 0.46
C ASP A 153 -15.21 9.60 0.98
N TYR A 154 -14.16 8.87 1.37
CA TYR A 154 -12.94 9.50 1.91
C TYR A 154 -12.15 10.26 0.86
N ILE A 155 -12.14 9.80 -0.39
CA ILE A 155 -11.51 10.50 -1.50
C ILE A 155 -12.25 11.81 -1.79
N THR A 156 -13.59 11.78 -1.80
CA THR A 156 -14.43 12.96 -2.01
C THR A 156 -14.18 14.01 -0.92
N MET A 157 -14.22 13.59 0.35
CA MET A 157 -13.95 14.46 1.50
C MET A 157 -12.54 15.07 1.48
N ALA A 158 -11.54 14.31 1.03
CA ALA A 158 -10.18 14.83 0.85
C ALA A 158 -10.11 15.86 -0.29
N GLY A 159 -10.82 15.63 -1.39
CA GLY A 159 -10.92 16.55 -2.52
C GLY A 159 -11.52 17.91 -2.15
N GLU A 160 -12.58 17.93 -1.32
CA GLU A 160 -13.18 19.17 -0.78
C GLU A 160 -12.19 20.04 0.01
N LYS A 161 -11.12 19.43 0.54
CA LYS A 161 -10.05 20.08 1.30
C LYS A 161 -8.77 20.28 0.49
N ASN A 162 -8.79 20.06 -0.83
CA ASN A 162 -7.63 20.11 -1.73
C ASN A 162 -6.49 19.15 -1.34
N VAL A 163 -6.80 18.03 -0.72
CA VAL A 163 -5.83 17.00 -0.32
C VAL A 163 -5.68 15.98 -1.45
N LYS A 164 -4.44 15.73 -1.90
CA LYS A 164 -4.17 14.68 -2.90
C LYS A 164 -4.46 13.30 -2.30
N THR A 165 -5.00 12.38 -3.08
CA THR A 165 -5.37 11.03 -2.63
C THR A 165 -4.64 9.96 -3.41
N ILE A 166 -4.12 8.96 -2.71
CA ILE A 166 -3.50 7.77 -3.32
C ILE A 166 -4.27 6.55 -2.83
N LEU A 167 -4.78 5.76 -3.78
CA LEU A 167 -5.54 4.55 -3.50
C LEU A 167 -4.73 3.29 -3.89
N ASP A 168 -4.46 2.44 -2.90
CA ASP A 168 -3.88 1.10 -3.05
C ASP A 168 -4.79 0.06 -2.38
N ALA A 169 -5.86 -0.25 -3.09
CA ALA A 169 -6.90 -1.21 -2.68
C ALA A 169 -7.07 -2.30 -3.76
N ASP A 170 -7.94 -3.27 -3.49
CA ASP A 170 -8.27 -4.37 -4.39
C ASP A 170 -9.80 -4.61 -4.39
N GLY A 171 -10.29 -5.31 -5.41
CA GLY A 171 -11.69 -5.70 -5.56
C GLY A 171 -12.62 -4.48 -5.55
N MET A 172 -13.78 -4.63 -4.92
CA MET A 172 -14.82 -3.60 -4.88
C MET A 172 -14.34 -2.29 -4.25
N ALA A 173 -13.45 -2.34 -3.27
CA ALA A 173 -12.89 -1.13 -2.66
C ALA A 173 -12.08 -0.28 -3.66
N LEU A 174 -11.39 -0.93 -4.61
CA LEU A 174 -10.74 -0.25 -5.72
C LEU A 174 -11.77 0.24 -6.74
N THR A 175 -12.67 -0.64 -7.17
CA THR A 175 -13.71 -0.36 -8.18
C THR A 175 -14.60 0.83 -7.80
N GLU A 176 -15.06 0.91 -6.55
CA GLU A 176 -15.86 2.03 -6.07
C GLU A 176 -14.98 3.26 -5.80
N GLY A 177 -13.80 3.07 -5.20
CA GLY A 177 -12.88 4.15 -4.87
C GLY A 177 -12.44 4.99 -6.08
N ILE A 178 -12.18 4.36 -7.24
CA ILE A 178 -11.78 5.10 -8.44
C ILE A 178 -12.86 6.03 -8.99
N LYS A 179 -14.14 5.81 -8.68
CA LYS A 179 -15.25 6.67 -9.11
C LYS A 179 -15.13 8.09 -8.55
N ALA A 180 -14.48 8.24 -7.39
CA ALA A 180 -14.16 9.55 -6.81
C ALA A 180 -12.89 10.19 -7.38
N ARG A 181 -12.26 9.59 -8.41
CA ARG A 181 -11.10 10.12 -9.14
C ARG A 181 -9.93 10.48 -8.22
N PRO A 182 -9.35 9.49 -7.50
CA PRO A 182 -8.18 9.77 -6.68
C PRO A 182 -7.05 10.35 -7.53
N PHE A 183 -6.17 11.14 -6.90
CA PHE A 183 -5.02 11.71 -7.60
C PHE A 183 -4.13 10.61 -8.21
N ALA A 184 -3.88 9.54 -7.47
CA ALA A 184 -3.16 8.38 -8.01
C ALA A 184 -3.71 7.04 -7.54
N VAL A 185 -3.48 6.00 -8.35
CA VAL A 185 -3.76 4.61 -7.98
C VAL A 185 -2.54 3.73 -8.21
N LYS A 186 -2.40 2.67 -7.39
CA LYS A 186 -1.32 1.69 -7.55
C LYS A 186 -1.79 0.23 -7.62
N PRO A 187 -2.58 -0.20 -8.61
CA PRO A 187 -2.89 -1.62 -8.74
C PRO A 187 -1.63 -2.43 -9.11
N ASN A 188 -1.57 -3.68 -8.70
CA ASN A 188 -0.73 -4.68 -9.37
C ASN A 188 -1.44 -5.22 -10.63
N ILE A 189 -0.72 -5.96 -11.47
CA ILE A 189 -1.29 -6.46 -12.73
C ILE A 189 -2.57 -7.29 -12.54
N HIS A 190 -2.65 -8.11 -11.49
CA HIS A 190 -3.82 -8.94 -11.22
C HIS A 190 -5.00 -8.14 -10.66
N GLU A 191 -4.72 -7.12 -9.83
CA GLU A 191 -5.73 -6.16 -9.36
C GLU A 191 -6.31 -5.37 -10.55
N LEU A 192 -5.44 -4.97 -11.49
CA LEU A 192 -5.86 -4.27 -12.70
C LEU A 192 -6.68 -5.17 -13.63
N GLU A 193 -6.27 -6.42 -13.88
CA GLU A 193 -7.04 -7.40 -14.66
C GLU A 193 -8.45 -7.62 -14.11
N ARG A 194 -8.58 -7.73 -12.78
CA ARG A 194 -9.89 -7.82 -12.11
C ARG A 194 -10.73 -6.56 -12.33
N LEU A 195 -10.10 -5.39 -12.19
CA LEU A 195 -10.78 -4.10 -12.34
C LEU A 195 -11.32 -3.89 -13.76
N VAL A 196 -10.54 -4.25 -14.78
CA VAL A 196 -10.94 -4.08 -16.19
C VAL A 196 -11.72 -5.29 -16.75
N GLY A 197 -11.83 -6.38 -16.00
CA GLY A 197 -12.61 -7.57 -16.37
C GLY A 197 -12.03 -8.38 -17.54
N ARG A 198 -10.73 -8.23 -17.85
CA ARG A 198 -10.03 -8.96 -18.93
C ARG A 198 -8.56 -9.20 -18.59
N SER A 199 -7.94 -10.20 -19.23
CA SER A 199 -6.51 -10.47 -19.06
C SER A 199 -5.65 -9.46 -19.82
N LEU A 200 -4.48 -9.14 -19.25
CA LEU A 200 -3.52 -8.18 -19.79
C LEU A 200 -2.20 -8.91 -20.11
N ALA A 201 -2.12 -9.46 -21.32
CA ALA A 201 -1.03 -10.37 -21.70
C ALA A 201 0.23 -9.62 -22.17
N THR A 202 0.07 -8.42 -22.73
CA THR A 202 1.18 -7.64 -23.32
C THR A 202 1.36 -6.29 -22.64
N GLU A 203 2.55 -5.70 -22.78
CA GLU A 203 2.84 -4.33 -22.32
C GLU A 203 1.81 -3.32 -22.86
N LYS A 204 1.40 -3.48 -24.13
CA LYS A 204 0.39 -2.63 -24.76
C LYS A 204 -0.97 -2.72 -24.08
N ASP A 205 -1.39 -3.93 -23.70
CA ASP A 205 -2.66 -4.14 -23.01
C ASP A 205 -2.64 -3.46 -21.63
N ILE A 206 -1.52 -3.57 -20.92
CA ILE A 206 -1.34 -2.95 -19.60
C ILE A 206 -1.35 -1.43 -19.71
N VAL A 207 -0.66 -0.86 -20.70
CA VAL A 207 -0.69 0.59 -20.96
C VAL A 207 -2.10 1.05 -21.31
N ALA A 208 -2.81 0.35 -22.19
CA ALA A 208 -4.18 0.69 -22.57
C ALA A 208 -5.15 0.66 -21.37
N ALA A 209 -5.06 -0.37 -20.52
CA ALA A 209 -5.84 -0.45 -19.28
C ALA A 209 -5.50 0.71 -18.32
N GLY A 210 -4.23 1.11 -18.22
CA GLY A 210 -3.83 2.30 -17.47
C GLY A 210 -4.43 3.58 -18.05
N GLN A 211 -4.44 3.73 -19.38
CA GLN A 211 -5.03 4.89 -20.05
C GLN A 211 -6.54 4.98 -19.83
N GLU A 212 -7.26 3.86 -19.78
CA GLU A 212 -8.69 3.82 -19.42
C GLU A 212 -8.95 4.46 -18.05
N LEU A 213 -8.09 4.20 -17.05
CA LEU A 213 -8.17 4.83 -15.73
C LEU A 213 -7.86 6.33 -15.76
N ILE A 214 -6.86 6.74 -16.56
CA ILE A 214 -6.55 8.17 -16.79
C ILE A 214 -7.75 8.89 -17.43
N HIS A 215 -8.40 8.28 -18.43
CA HIS A 215 -9.60 8.83 -19.08
C HIS A 215 -10.80 8.97 -18.13
N GLN A 216 -10.86 8.16 -17.07
CA GLN A 216 -11.87 8.31 -16.00
C GLN A 216 -11.58 9.49 -15.05
N GLY A 217 -10.40 10.12 -15.16
CA GLY A 217 -10.01 11.33 -14.43
C GLY A 217 -8.95 11.10 -13.35
N ILE A 218 -8.35 9.91 -13.26
CA ILE A 218 -7.19 9.67 -12.39
C ILE A 218 -5.96 10.37 -13.00
N MET A 219 -5.15 11.04 -12.17
CA MET A 219 -4.01 11.82 -12.69
C MET A 219 -2.77 10.95 -12.94
N VAL A 220 -2.50 9.97 -12.07
CA VAL A 220 -1.33 9.10 -12.18
C VAL A 220 -1.71 7.65 -11.87
N VAL A 221 -1.28 6.72 -12.73
CA VAL A 221 -1.48 5.28 -12.55
C VAL A 221 -0.11 4.60 -12.46
N VAL A 222 0.09 3.79 -11.42
CA VAL A 222 1.33 3.00 -11.20
C VAL A 222 0.96 1.51 -11.16
N ILE A 223 1.33 0.77 -12.19
CA ILE A 223 0.99 -0.64 -12.34
C ILE A 223 2.21 -1.49 -11.99
N SER A 224 2.19 -2.14 -10.83
CA SER A 224 3.31 -2.99 -10.39
C SER A 224 3.20 -4.41 -10.95
N MET A 225 4.31 -4.96 -11.43
CA MET A 225 4.42 -6.29 -12.06
C MET A 225 5.47 -7.18 -11.40
N GLY A 226 5.73 -6.98 -10.10
CA GLY A 226 6.71 -7.75 -9.33
C GLY A 226 8.13 -7.60 -9.89
N SER A 227 8.81 -8.72 -10.13
CA SER A 227 10.17 -8.73 -10.70
C SER A 227 10.28 -8.15 -12.11
N LYS A 228 9.15 -8.05 -12.83
CA LYS A 228 9.09 -7.39 -14.15
C LYS A 228 9.07 -5.87 -14.06
N GLY A 229 9.03 -5.28 -12.86
CA GLY A 229 9.07 -3.84 -12.65
C GLY A 229 7.69 -3.20 -12.61
N ALA A 230 7.55 -2.02 -13.21
CA ALA A 230 6.31 -1.26 -13.20
C ALA A 230 6.07 -0.50 -14.50
N ILE A 231 4.81 -0.21 -14.79
CA ILE A 231 4.40 0.77 -15.79
C ILE A 231 3.81 1.97 -15.03
N VAL A 232 4.28 3.16 -15.34
CA VAL A 232 3.83 4.40 -14.72
C VAL A 232 3.42 5.39 -15.79
N LEU A 233 2.22 5.93 -15.70
CA LEU A 233 1.67 6.80 -16.72
C LEU A 233 0.78 7.90 -16.14
N ASP A 234 0.73 9.01 -16.87
CA ASP A 234 -0.26 10.07 -16.75
C ASP A 234 -0.88 10.36 -18.14
N LYS A 235 -1.54 11.52 -18.30
CA LYS A 235 -2.17 11.93 -19.57
C LYS A 235 -1.17 12.25 -20.71
N GLU A 236 0.09 12.55 -20.38
CA GLU A 236 1.11 13.04 -21.32
C GLU A 236 2.21 12.01 -21.58
N GLU A 237 2.58 11.24 -20.56
CA GLU A 237 3.76 10.38 -20.58
C GLU A 237 3.50 9.01 -19.94
N ALA A 238 4.26 8.02 -20.38
CA ALA A 238 4.24 6.66 -19.85
C ALA A 238 5.66 6.10 -19.86
N TYR A 239 5.96 5.30 -18.83
CA TYR A 239 7.27 4.73 -18.61
C TYR A 239 7.16 3.27 -18.21
N TYR A 240 7.98 2.43 -18.84
CA TYR A 240 8.31 1.12 -18.34
C TYR A 240 9.55 1.23 -17.47
N VAL A 241 9.48 0.69 -16.25
CA VAL A 241 10.49 0.87 -15.22
C VAL A 241 11.02 -0.48 -14.80
N LYS A 242 12.28 -0.77 -15.12
CA LYS A 242 12.92 -2.03 -14.73
C LYS A 242 13.65 -1.86 -13.40
N PRO A 243 13.41 -2.77 -12.43
CA PRO A 243 14.15 -2.78 -11.18
C PRO A 243 15.56 -3.30 -11.42
N PHE A 244 16.46 -3.03 -10.48
CA PHE A 244 17.77 -3.66 -10.42
C PHE A 244 17.65 -5.09 -9.86
N PRO A 245 18.56 -6.02 -10.25
CA PRO A 245 18.50 -7.40 -9.79
C PRO A 245 18.78 -7.51 -8.29
N ILE A 246 17.99 -8.34 -7.61
CA ILE A 246 18.14 -8.66 -6.19
C ILE A 246 17.82 -10.14 -5.93
N THR A 247 18.30 -10.67 -4.81
CA THR A 247 17.75 -11.90 -4.23
C THR A 247 16.61 -11.53 -3.29
N PRO A 248 15.34 -11.86 -3.60
CA PRO A 248 14.23 -11.49 -2.74
C PRO A 248 14.27 -12.25 -1.42
N GLN A 249 14.11 -11.53 -0.31
CA GLN A 249 13.96 -12.13 1.02
C GLN A 249 12.49 -12.12 1.47
N SER A 250 11.74 -11.08 1.12
CA SER A 250 10.30 -10.96 1.38
C SER A 250 9.70 -9.96 0.40
N THR A 251 8.58 -10.29 -0.23
CA THR A 251 7.85 -9.33 -1.08
C THR A 251 6.82 -8.51 -0.29
N VAL A 252 6.64 -8.82 1.00
CA VAL A 252 5.68 -8.14 1.88
C VAL A 252 6.10 -6.68 2.06
N GLY A 253 5.16 -5.75 1.84
CA GLY A 253 5.42 -4.32 1.99
C GLY A 253 6.19 -3.66 0.83
N ALA A 254 6.61 -4.41 -0.18
CA ALA A 254 7.27 -3.84 -1.36
C ALA A 254 6.32 -2.88 -2.11
N GLY A 255 5.07 -3.29 -2.34
CA GLY A 255 4.03 -2.42 -2.91
C GLY A 255 3.74 -1.18 -2.06
N ASP A 256 3.67 -1.36 -0.73
CA ASP A 256 3.45 -0.25 0.20
C ASP A 256 4.62 0.75 0.20
N SER A 257 5.85 0.26 0.00
CA SER A 257 7.05 1.08 -0.16
C SER A 257 7.05 1.84 -1.49
N MET A 258 6.51 1.26 -2.56
CA MET A 258 6.26 1.99 -3.81
C MET A 258 5.28 3.15 -3.56
N VAL A 259 4.17 2.92 -2.85
CA VAL A 259 3.17 3.95 -2.51
C VAL A 259 3.78 5.07 -1.66
N ALA A 260 4.57 4.72 -0.65
CA ALA A 260 5.26 5.70 0.18
C ALA A 260 6.26 6.55 -0.62
N ALA A 261 7.04 5.92 -1.50
CA ALA A 261 8.03 6.63 -2.31
C ALA A 261 7.41 7.50 -3.40
N MET A 262 6.31 7.07 -4.04
CA MET A 262 5.56 7.95 -4.95
C MET A 262 4.93 9.12 -4.19
N THR A 263 4.40 8.89 -2.98
CA THR A 263 3.90 9.96 -2.11
C THR A 263 5.00 10.99 -1.83
N TYR A 264 6.17 10.54 -1.41
CA TYR A 264 7.34 11.38 -1.19
C TYR A 264 7.72 12.17 -2.46
N ALA A 265 7.77 11.51 -3.62
CA ALA A 265 8.09 12.13 -4.89
C ALA A 265 7.08 13.22 -5.28
N PHE A 266 5.77 12.99 -5.08
CA PHE A 266 4.73 13.99 -5.33
C PHE A 266 4.83 15.19 -4.39
N LEU A 267 5.12 14.98 -3.10
CA LEU A 267 5.34 16.08 -2.15
C LEU A 267 6.57 16.93 -2.51
N LYS A 268 7.53 16.35 -3.22
CA LYS A 268 8.72 17.03 -3.75
C LYS A 268 8.53 17.55 -5.17
N ASN A 269 7.31 17.49 -5.73
CA ASN A 269 6.98 17.91 -7.10
C ASN A 269 7.93 17.32 -8.16
N LYS A 270 8.33 16.05 -7.98
CA LYS A 270 9.19 15.36 -8.95
C LYS A 270 8.43 15.07 -10.25
N PRO A 271 9.09 15.09 -11.41
CA PRO A 271 8.47 14.68 -12.68
C PRO A 271 8.11 13.19 -12.67
N LEU A 272 7.22 12.76 -13.57
CA LEU A 272 6.68 11.40 -13.59
C LEU A 272 7.77 10.32 -13.70
N ALA A 273 8.79 10.54 -14.54
CA ALA A 273 9.94 9.63 -14.66
C ALA A 273 10.67 9.41 -13.33
N GLU A 274 10.74 10.44 -12.48
CA GLU A 274 11.34 10.33 -11.16
C GLU A 274 10.39 9.68 -10.16
N VAL A 275 9.08 9.97 -10.21
CA VAL A 275 8.08 9.23 -9.41
C VAL A 275 8.20 7.72 -9.69
N ALA A 276 8.28 7.36 -10.97
CA ALA A 276 8.50 6.00 -11.45
C ALA A 276 9.79 5.37 -10.90
N ARG A 277 10.91 6.11 -10.97
CA ARG A 277 12.21 5.68 -10.45
C ARG A 277 12.17 5.42 -8.94
N TRP A 278 11.67 6.40 -8.18
CA TRP A 278 11.58 6.34 -6.72
C TRP A 278 10.68 5.21 -6.24
N ALA A 279 9.50 5.07 -6.84
CA ALA A 279 8.56 4.00 -6.51
C ALA A 279 9.21 2.62 -6.72
N THR A 280 9.77 2.37 -7.90
CA THR A 280 10.40 1.07 -8.22
C THR A 280 11.64 0.81 -7.35
N ALA A 281 12.49 1.81 -7.10
CA ALA A 281 13.64 1.65 -6.22
C ALA A 281 13.23 1.25 -4.79
N ALA A 282 12.23 1.94 -4.21
CA ALA A 282 11.76 1.64 -2.85
C ALA A 282 11.14 0.23 -2.75
N GLY A 283 10.32 -0.16 -3.72
CA GLY A 283 9.78 -1.52 -3.78
C GLY A 283 10.88 -2.57 -3.91
N THR A 284 11.89 -2.32 -4.73
CA THR A 284 13.03 -3.25 -4.93
C THR A 284 13.89 -3.36 -3.68
N VAL A 285 14.23 -2.25 -3.01
CA VAL A 285 14.99 -2.28 -1.76
C VAL A 285 14.22 -3.05 -0.68
N THR A 286 12.93 -2.76 -0.49
CA THR A 286 12.11 -3.49 0.49
C THR A 286 12.03 -4.98 0.16
N ALA A 287 11.93 -5.35 -1.11
CA ALA A 287 11.90 -6.76 -1.53
C ALA A 287 13.19 -7.54 -1.18
N SER A 288 14.33 -6.84 -1.03
CA SER A 288 15.60 -7.45 -0.64
C SER A 288 15.76 -7.67 0.88
N LYS A 289 14.80 -7.20 1.69
CA LYS A 289 14.84 -7.26 3.15
C LYS A 289 13.97 -8.39 3.71
N ALA A 290 14.31 -8.82 4.93
CA ALA A 290 13.58 -9.89 5.60
C ALA A 290 12.25 -9.38 6.22
N GLY A 291 11.19 -10.19 6.10
CA GLY A 291 9.94 -9.93 6.81
C GLY A 291 9.19 -8.70 6.36
N THR A 292 8.85 -7.83 7.32
CA THR A 292 8.18 -6.53 7.07
C THR A 292 9.14 -5.35 7.21
N GLU A 293 10.45 -5.59 7.20
CA GLU A 293 11.42 -4.50 7.23
C GLU A 293 11.32 -3.70 5.93
N VAL A 294 11.13 -2.38 6.06
CA VAL A 294 10.95 -1.48 4.93
C VAL A 294 12.21 -0.67 4.62
N CYS A 295 12.35 -0.21 3.37
CA CYS A 295 13.44 0.63 2.91
C CYS A 295 13.60 1.94 3.72
N SER A 296 14.83 2.45 3.80
CA SER A 296 15.14 3.80 4.25
C SER A 296 15.39 4.76 3.08
N LEU A 297 15.33 6.07 3.34
CA LEU A 297 15.57 7.10 2.33
C LEU A 297 16.96 6.96 1.69
N THR A 298 18.00 6.82 2.51
CA THR A 298 19.39 6.71 2.06
C THR A 298 19.63 5.48 1.20
N GLU A 299 19.02 4.33 1.54
CA GLU A 299 19.12 3.12 0.71
C GLU A 299 18.50 3.32 -0.67
N VAL A 300 17.32 3.96 -0.72
CA VAL A 300 16.64 4.25 -1.97
C VAL A 300 17.45 5.23 -2.81
N GLU A 301 17.89 6.35 -2.23
CA GLU A 301 18.69 7.37 -2.90
C GLU A 301 19.96 6.79 -3.55
N ARG A 302 20.67 5.91 -2.84
CA ARG A 302 21.89 5.26 -3.33
C ARG A 302 21.64 4.40 -4.58
N LEU A 303 20.44 3.84 -4.74
CA LEU A 303 20.12 2.86 -5.77
C LEU A 303 19.20 3.41 -6.87
N LEU A 304 18.87 4.71 -6.85
CA LEU A 304 18.03 5.35 -7.87
C LEU A 304 18.60 5.19 -9.30
N ASN A 305 19.91 5.27 -9.45
CA ASN A 305 20.59 5.19 -10.74
C ASN A 305 20.62 3.77 -11.32
N GLU A 306 20.41 2.75 -10.49
CA GLU A 306 20.33 1.34 -10.91
C GLU A 306 18.96 1.00 -11.53
N VAL A 307 17.95 1.84 -11.32
CA VAL A 307 16.63 1.69 -11.93
C VAL A 307 16.64 2.22 -13.36
N GLN A 308 16.19 1.40 -14.31
CA GLN A 308 16.09 1.83 -15.71
C GLN A 308 14.68 2.36 -15.97
N VAL A 309 14.57 3.60 -16.43
CA VAL A 309 13.30 4.24 -16.79
C VAL A 309 13.27 4.41 -18.31
N ILE A 310 12.34 3.71 -18.96
CA ILE A 310 12.24 3.64 -20.42
C ILE A 310 10.92 4.29 -20.81
N ARG A 311 10.97 5.34 -21.63
CA ARG A 311 9.76 6.00 -22.14
C ARG A 311 9.01 5.07 -23.08
N ILE A 312 7.70 4.94 -22.90
CA ILE A 312 6.79 4.22 -23.78
C ILE A 312 6.11 5.25 -24.68
N ASN A 313 6.12 5.00 -25.99
CA ASN A 313 5.30 5.77 -26.92
C ASN A 313 3.92 5.15 -26.99
N PHE A 314 2.88 5.92 -26.67
CA PHE A 314 1.49 5.51 -26.79
C PHE A 314 0.69 6.59 -27.51
N ASN A 315 -0.27 6.17 -28.33
CA ASN A 315 -1.15 7.10 -29.01
C ASN A 315 -2.25 7.54 -28.05
N ASN A 316 -2.43 8.83 -27.86
CA ASN A 316 -3.58 9.43 -27.16
C ASN A 316 -4.88 9.37 -28.00
N SER A 317 -4.97 8.43 -28.95
CA SER A 317 -6.17 8.24 -29.76
C SER A 317 -7.28 7.75 -28.84
N LYS A 318 -8.33 8.58 -28.69
CA LYS A 318 -9.55 8.28 -27.94
C LYS A 318 -9.97 6.82 -28.18
N ILE A 319 -9.87 6.01 -27.12
CA ILE A 319 -10.53 4.70 -27.03
C ILE A 319 -12.03 4.95 -26.87
#